data_AF-A0AAW2U0K1-F1
#
_entry.id   AF-A0AAW2U0K1-F1
#
_cell.length_a   1.000
_cell.length_b   1.000
_cell.length_c   1.000
_cell.angle_alpha   90.00
_cell.angle_beta   90.00
_cell.angle_gamma   90.00
#
_symmetry.space_group_name_H-M   'P 1'
#
loop_
_entity.id
_entity.type
_entity.pdbx_description
1 polymer ?
#
loop_
_entity_poly.entity_id
_entity_poly.type
_entity_poly.pdbx_seq_one_letter_code
_entity_poly.pdbx_strand_id
1 'polypeptide(L)'
;MSTRNFLLIWFGYMKDNISIETNEGLQNCKLIAIHAGLEKDKGVEEQLKYLKAKDTRISKVEPLSGRKNVWNIPEELTKTPTIVISGHHAKVHIEGLRLIIDRGGGLEDNPVAAVLLPSKKLVLDTDQLER
;
A
#
# COMPACT_ATOMS: atom_id res chain seq x y z
N MET A 1 -22.57 -12.80 14.39
CA MET A 1 -21.86 -12.60 13.11
C MET A 1 -21.15 -11.25 13.18
N SER A 2 -19.84 -11.26 13.45
CA SER A 2 -19.03 -10.03 13.43
C SER A 2 -18.61 -9.80 11.98
N THR A 3 -19.27 -8.88 11.30
CA THR A 3 -18.80 -8.35 10.02
C THR A 3 -17.50 -7.61 10.27
N ARG A 4 -16.38 -8.32 10.14
CA ARG A 4 -15.07 -7.68 9.99
C ARG A 4 -15.09 -7.02 8.61
N ASN A 5 -15.53 -5.77 8.58
CA ASN A 5 -15.48 -4.89 7.42
C ASN A 5 -14.01 -4.70 7.02
N PHE A 6 -13.52 -5.55 6.11
CA PHE A 6 -12.30 -5.23 5.37
C PHE A 6 -12.66 -4.16 4.34
N LEU A 7 -11.90 -3.06 4.36
CA LEU A 7 -11.98 -1.88 3.47
C LEU A 7 -13.16 -0.91 3.66
N LEU A 8 -13.00 0.00 4.63
CA LEU A 8 -13.46 1.40 4.48
C LEU A 8 -12.63 2.30 5.40
N ILE A 9 -11.32 2.28 5.17
CA ILE A 9 -10.36 3.13 5.83
C ILE A 9 -9.78 4.01 4.71
N TRP A 10 -10.33 5.22 4.54
CA TRP A 10 -9.63 6.31 3.82
C TRP A 10 -8.23 6.57 4.41
N PHE A 11 -8.04 6.17 5.68
CA PHE A 11 -6.79 6.37 6.40
C PHE A 11 -5.65 5.62 5.70
N GLY A 12 -4.55 6.33 5.51
CA GLY A 12 -3.26 5.68 5.51
C GLY A 12 -3.11 4.92 6.82
N TYR A 13 -3.11 3.59 6.80
CA TYR A 13 -2.76 2.82 8.00
C TYR A 13 -1.25 2.94 8.19
N MET A 14 -0.83 3.38 9.37
CA MET A 14 0.57 3.53 9.71
C MET A 14 0.95 2.59 10.85
N LYS A 15 2.06 1.88 10.68
CA LYS A 15 2.62 1.03 11.72
C LYS A 15 4.14 1.11 11.69
N ASP A 16 4.74 1.32 12.86
CA ASP A 16 6.19 1.29 13.03
C ASP A 16 6.68 -0.14 13.30
N ASN A 17 7.99 -0.36 13.17
CA ASN A 17 8.67 -1.62 13.47
C ASN A 17 8.14 -2.83 12.68
N ILE A 18 7.93 -2.66 11.37
CA ILE A 18 7.63 -3.75 10.45
C ILE A 18 8.91 -4.24 9.82
N SER A 19 9.21 -5.52 9.96
CA SER A 19 10.38 -6.13 9.33
C SER A 19 10.11 -6.47 7.87
N ILE A 20 11.10 -6.23 7.01
CA ILE A 20 11.10 -6.59 5.58
C ILE A 20 12.48 -7.10 5.18
N GLU A 21 12.52 -8.16 4.38
CA GLU A 21 13.76 -8.66 3.79
C GLU A 21 14.16 -7.77 2.60
N THR A 22 15.37 -7.26 2.66
CA THR A 22 16.02 -6.49 1.58
C THR A 22 17.28 -7.22 1.12
N ASN A 23 17.92 -6.75 0.05
CA ASN A 23 19.20 -7.31 -0.40
C ASN A 23 20.31 -7.14 0.64
N GLU A 24 20.15 -6.20 1.58
CA GLU A 24 21.08 -5.92 2.69
C GLU A 24 20.73 -6.72 3.95
N GLY A 25 19.69 -7.56 3.91
CA GLY A 25 19.20 -8.35 5.03
C GLY A 25 17.86 -7.86 5.58
N LEU A 26 17.54 -8.29 6.82
CA LEU A 26 16.29 -7.94 7.49
C LEU A 26 16.35 -6.50 8.02
N GLN A 27 15.43 -5.66 7.56
CA GLN A 27 15.35 -4.25 7.95
C GLN A 27 14.02 -3.95 8.66
N ASN A 28 14.06 -3.18 9.74
CA ASN A 28 12.85 -2.63 10.37
C ASN A 28 12.48 -1.30 9.74
N CYS A 29 11.25 -1.20 9.26
CA CYS A 29 10.72 -0.06 8.53
C CYS A 29 9.43 0.45 9.19
N LYS A 30 9.08 1.68 8.87
CA LYS A 30 7.69 2.16 9.00
C LYS A 30 6.87 1.58 7.85
N LEU A 31 5.59 1.37 8.04
CA LEU A 31 4.67 0.94 6.99
C LEU A 31 3.54 1.96 6.87
N ILE A 32 3.26 2.39 5.64
CA ILE A 32 2.16 3.25 5.26
C ILE A 32 1.32 2.50 4.21
N ALA A 33 0.08 2.16 4.54
CA ALA A 33 -0.84 1.51 3.62
C ALA A 33 -1.89 2.50 3.11
N ILE A 34 -1.88 2.80 1.81
CA ILE A 34 -2.79 3.75 1.16
C ILE A 34 -3.27 3.16 -0.16
N HIS A 35 -4.56 3.32 -0.49
CA HIS A 35 -5.18 2.62 -1.63
C HIS A 35 -4.43 2.80 -2.96
N ALA A 36 -4.14 4.03 -3.39
CA ALA A 36 -3.38 4.29 -4.62
C ALA A 36 -1.91 4.64 -4.35
N GLY A 37 -1.64 5.53 -3.40
CA GLY A 37 -0.27 5.95 -3.03
C GLY A 37 -0.25 7.38 -2.50
N LEU A 38 0.91 8.04 -2.55
CA LEU A 38 1.09 9.43 -2.13
C LEU A 38 1.61 10.27 -3.28
N GLU A 39 1.15 11.50 -3.39
CA GLU A 39 1.61 12.44 -4.41
C GLU A 39 3.07 12.83 -4.12
N LYS A 40 3.91 12.80 -5.16
CA LYS A 40 5.32 13.19 -5.07
C LYS A 40 5.55 14.69 -4.85
N ASP A 41 4.61 15.54 -5.29
CA ASP A 41 4.75 16.99 -5.33
C ASP A 41 4.08 17.69 -4.11
N LYS A 42 3.58 16.92 -3.13
CA LYS A 42 2.94 17.43 -1.91
C LYS A 42 3.56 16.84 -0.66
N GLY A 43 3.59 17.63 0.42
CA GLY A 43 4.10 17.18 1.71
C GLY A 43 3.33 15.96 2.22
N VAL A 44 4.06 14.95 2.70
CA VAL A 44 3.47 13.67 3.12
C VAL A 44 2.60 13.87 4.36
N GLU A 45 3.03 14.70 5.31
CA GLU A 45 2.23 15.00 6.50
C GLU A 45 0.92 15.73 6.18
N GLU A 46 0.95 16.66 5.23
CA GLU A 46 -0.26 17.37 4.76
C GLU A 46 -1.25 16.38 4.14
N GLN A 47 -0.74 15.48 3.29
CA GLN A 47 -1.53 14.41 2.69
C GLN A 47 -2.18 13.51 3.75
N LEU A 48 -1.38 13.04 4.71
CA LEU A 48 -1.86 12.19 5.79
C LEU A 48 -2.87 12.91 6.69
N LYS A 49 -2.75 14.24 6.88
CA LYS A 49 -3.67 15.03 7.71
C LYS A 49 -5.09 15.04 7.13
N TYR A 50 -5.26 15.36 5.85
CA TYR A 50 -6.61 15.39 5.26
C TYR A 50 -7.19 13.98 5.07
N LEU A 51 -6.33 12.97 4.82
CA LEU A 51 -6.77 11.57 4.75
C LEU A 51 -7.31 11.06 6.08
N LYS A 52 -6.64 11.40 7.19
CA LYS A 52 -7.10 11.09 8.55
C LYS A 52 -8.38 11.84 8.89
N ALA A 53 -8.52 13.08 8.43
CA ALA A 53 -9.72 13.90 8.66
C ALA A 53 -10.93 13.49 7.80
N LYS A 54 -10.75 12.59 6.82
CA LYS A 54 -11.79 12.21 5.84
C LYS A 54 -12.42 13.43 5.16
N ASP A 55 -11.58 14.38 4.75
CA ASP A 55 -12.06 15.64 4.18
C ASP A 55 -12.79 15.40 2.84
N THR A 56 -14.11 15.38 2.89
CA THR A 56 -14.98 15.15 1.71
C THR A 56 -15.14 16.37 0.82
N ARG A 57 -14.55 17.52 1.20
CA ARG A 57 -14.55 18.73 0.36
C ARG A 57 -13.60 18.59 -0.83
N ILE A 58 -12.69 17.62 -0.78
CA ILE A 58 -11.74 17.34 -1.86
C ILE A 58 -12.47 16.50 -2.92
N SER A 59 -12.73 17.12 -4.08
CA SER A 59 -13.46 16.49 -5.19
C SER A 59 -12.79 15.23 -5.73
N LYS A 60 -11.46 15.21 -5.76
CA LYS A 60 -10.66 14.06 -6.18
C LYS A 60 -9.48 13.86 -5.24
N VAL A 61 -9.54 12.78 -4.46
CA VAL A 61 -8.48 12.41 -3.53
C VAL A 61 -7.44 11.58 -4.29
N GLU A 62 -6.33 12.19 -4.66
CA GLU A 62 -5.26 11.53 -5.41
C GLU A 62 -4.67 10.31 -4.70
N PRO A 63 -4.50 10.30 -3.35
CA PRO A 63 -4.08 9.08 -2.65
C PRO A 63 -5.02 7.87 -2.80
N LEU A 64 -6.25 8.08 -3.26
CA LEU A 64 -7.24 7.03 -3.52
C LEU A 64 -7.51 6.81 -5.02
N SER A 65 -7.32 7.82 -5.86
CA SER A 65 -7.74 7.77 -7.27
C SER A 65 -6.61 8.01 -8.27
N GLY A 66 -5.45 8.48 -7.79
CA GLY A 66 -4.28 8.79 -8.59
C GLY A 66 -3.72 7.58 -9.32
N ARG A 67 -2.90 7.85 -10.33
CA ARG A 67 -2.24 6.82 -11.16
C ARG A 67 -0.74 7.07 -11.15
N LYS A 68 -0.20 7.68 -12.21
CA LYS A 68 1.24 7.96 -12.37
C LYS A 68 1.80 8.88 -11.28
N ASN A 69 1.01 9.83 -10.79
CA ASN A 69 1.40 10.80 -9.77
C ASN A 69 1.60 10.20 -8.37
N VAL A 70 1.05 9.01 -8.11
CA VAL A 70 1.11 8.31 -6.81
C VAL A 70 1.81 6.95 -6.88
N TRP A 71 2.47 6.66 -8.01
CA TRP A 71 3.15 5.39 -8.24
C TRP A 71 4.43 5.28 -7.40
N ASN A 72 5.26 6.32 -7.40
CA ASN A 72 6.56 6.34 -6.71
C ASN A 72 6.42 6.70 -5.22
N ILE A 73 7.43 6.33 -4.42
CA ILE A 73 7.57 6.81 -3.05
C ILE A 73 7.97 8.30 -3.08
N PRO A 74 7.28 9.20 -2.35
CA PRO A 74 7.69 10.59 -2.20
C PRO A 74 9.09 10.72 -1.59
N GLU A 75 9.87 11.70 -2.02
CA GLU A 75 11.25 11.91 -1.57
C GLU A 75 11.39 12.09 -0.05
N GLU A 76 10.38 12.65 0.61
CA GLU A 76 10.34 12.78 2.08
C GLU A 76 10.44 11.41 2.78
N LEU A 77 9.85 10.38 2.19
CA LEU A 77 9.83 9.02 2.72
C LEU A 77 11.03 8.18 2.29
N THR A 78 11.91 8.67 1.42
CA THR A 78 13.17 7.96 1.10
C THR A 78 14.24 8.20 2.17
N LYS A 79 14.10 9.28 2.96
CA LYS A 79 15.01 9.64 4.06
C LYS A 79 14.89 8.70 5.27
N THR A 80 13.77 8.01 5.41
CA THR A 80 13.53 7.05 6.48
C THR A 80 13.02 5.75 5.88
N PRO A 81 13.46 4.58 6.34
CA PRO A 81 13.02 3.32 5.76
C PRO A 81 11.52 3.12 5.98
N THR A 82 10.74 3.39 4.93
CA THR A 82 9.28 3.39 4.94
C THR A 82 8.73 2.56 3.79
N ILE A 83 8.04 1.47 4.14
CA ILE A 83 7.26 0.65 3.23
C ILE A 83 5.99 1.42 2.85
N VAL A 84 5.79 1.67 1.57
CA VAL A 84 4.53 2.24 1.05
C VAL A 84 3.79 1.14 0.29
N ILE A 85 2.73 0.62 0.90
CA ILE A 85 1.90 -0.44 0.32
C ILE A 85 0.59 0.12 -0.25
N SER A 86 0.26 -0.27 -1.48
CA SER A 86 -0.94 0.16 -2.19
C SER A 86 -1.59 -0.97 -2.96
N GLY A 87 -2.85 -0.76 -3.35
CA GLY A 87 -3.55 -1.55 -4.36
C GLY A 87 -3.84 -0.68 -5.58
N HIS A 88 -5.11 -0.66 -6.04
CA HIS A 88 -5.70 0.26 -7.05
C HIS A 88 -5.20 0.15 -8.49
N HIS A 89 -3.91 -0.11 -8.71
CA HIS A 89 -3.28 0.00 -10.02
C HIS A 89 -3.47 -1.21 -10.93
N ALA A 90 -4.28 -2.20 -10.55
CA ALA A 90 -4.49 -3.45 -11.29
C ALA A 90 -3.17 -4.16 -11.68
N LYS A 91 -2.17 -4.08 -10.79
CA LYS A 91 -0.82 -4.64 -10.99
C LYS A 91 -0.25 -5.19 -9.69
N VAL A 92 0.68 -6.13 -9.83
CA VAL A 92 1.62 -6.50 -8.78
C VAL A 92 2.97 -5.88 -9.11
N HIS A 93 3.51 -5.10 -8.19
CA HIS A 93 4.84 -4.50 -8.28
C HIS A 93 5.48 -4.48 -6.90
N ILE A 94 6.62 -5.15 -6.77
CA ILE A 94 7.38 -5.26 -5.52
C ILE A 94 8.80 -4.80 -5.84
N GLU A 95 9.11 -3.56 -5.51
CA GLU A 95 10.44 -2.97 -5.75
C GLU A 95 10.89 -2.20 -4.49
N GLY A 96 11.98 -2.68 -3.88
CA GLY A 96 12.48 -2.10 -2.63
C GLY A 96 11.40 -2.03 -1.55
N LEU A 97 11.09 -0.81 -1.11
CA LEU A 97 10.07 -0.50 -0.10
C LEU A 97 8.71 -0.08 -0.73
N ARG A 98 8.58 -0.08 -2.06
CA ARG A 98 7.32 0.21 -2.76
C ARG A 98 6.61 -1.09 -3.12
N LEU A 99 5.47 -1.31 -2.49
CA LEU A 99 4.64 -2.50 -2.71
C LEU A 99 3.31 -2.08 -3.32
N ILE A 100 2.97 -2.60 -4.50
CA ILE A 100 1.66 -2.45 -5.12
C ILE A 100 1.10 -3.85 -5.34
N ILE A 101 0.03 -4.18 -4.63
CA ILE A 101 -0.58 -5.52 -4.61
C ILE A 101 -2.05 -5.37 -5.01
N ASP A 102 -2.29 -5.39 -6.33
CA ASP A 102 -3.64 -5.36 -6.89
C ASP A 102 -3.69 -6.24 -8.15
N ARG A 103 -3.43 -7.54 -7.97
CA ARG A 103 -3.43 -8.48 -9.09
C ARG A 103 -4.83 -8.65 -9.72
N GLY A 104 -5.86 -8.65 -8.88
CA GLY A 104 -7.24 -8.81 -9.31
C GLY A 104 -7.67 -7.69 -10.26
N GLY A 105 -7.44 -6.43 -9.88
CA GLY A 105 -7.87 -5.28 -10.67
C GLY A 105 -9.40 -5.20 -10.86
N GLY A 106 -10.17 -5.97 -10.09
CA GLY A 106 -11.63 -6.10 -10.23
C GLY A 106 -12.09 -6.98 -11.39
N LEU A 107 -11.22 -7.77 -12.01
CA LEU A 107 -11.57 -8.73 -13.05
C LEU A 107 -11.83 -10.10 -12.44
N GLU A 108 -12.93 -10.75 -12.86
CA GLU A 108 -13.41 -12.03 -12.29
C GLU A 108 -12.38 -13.16 -12.42
N ASP A 109 -11.68 -13.20 -13.56
CA ASP A 109 -10.69 -14.24 -13.86
C ASP A 109 -9.30 -13.98 -13.23
N ASN A 110 -9.10 -12.81 -12.62
CA ASN A 110 -7.81 -12.47 -12.03
C ASN A 110 -7.79 -12.79 -10.53
N PRO A 111 -6.78 -13.55 -10.06
CA PRO A 111 -6.68 -13.91 -8.65
C PRO A 111 -6.38 -12.70 -7.77
N VAL A 112 -6.90 -12.73 -6.56
CA VAL A 112 -6.59 -11.78 -5.48
C VAL A 112 -5.25 -12.18 -4.87
N ALA A 113 -4.36 -11.20 -4.70
CA ALA A 113 -3.03 -11.43 -4.16
C ALA A 113 -2.85 -10.74 -2.80
N ALA A 114 -2.06 -11.37 -1.93
CA ALA A 114 -1.55 -10.81 -0.70
C ALA A 114 -0.02 -10.94 -0.66
N VAL A 115 0.65 -10.05 0.06
CA VAL A 115 2.10 -10.13 0.30
C VAL A 115 2.35 -10.43 1.77
N LEU A 116 3.18 -11.43 2.04
CA LEU A 116 3.64 -11.76 3.39
C LEU A 116 4.93 -11.02 3.68
N LEU A 117 4.98 -10.31 4.80
CA LEU A 117 6.20 -9.73 5.36
C LEU A 117 6.71 -10.63 6.51
N PRO A 118 8.04 -10.80 6.67
CA PRO A 118 9.10 -10.02 6.03
C PRO A 118 9.55 -10.51 4.64
N SER A 119 9.22 -11.74 4.25
CA SER A 119 9.78 -12.42 3.06
C SER A 119 9.37 -11.85 1.70
N LYS A 120 8.38 -10.96 1.67
CA LYS A 120 7.73 -10.43 0.46
C LYS A 120 7.13 -11.53 -0.43
N LYS A 121 6.85 -12.71 0.14
CA LYS A 121 6.21 -13.81 -0.59
C LYS A 121 4.80 -13.39 -1.03
N LEU A 122 4.52 -13.50 -2.32
CA LEU A 122 3.17 -13.32 -2.85
C LEU A 122 2.38 -14.62 -2.62
N VAL A 123 1.16 -14.49 -2.11
CA VAL A 123 0.20 -15.58 -1.95
C VAL A 123 -1.09 -15.19 -2.66
N LEU A 124 -1.66 -16.14 -3.39
CA LEU A 124 -2.85 -15.96 -4.20
C LEU A 124 -4.00 -16.77 -3.61
N ASP A 125 -5.23 -16.31 -3.83
CA ASP A 125 -6.43 -17.09 -3.48
C ASP A 125 -6.52 -18.42 -4.26
N THR A 126 -5.90 -18.49 -5.44
CA THR A 126 -5.80 -19.69 -6.26
C THR A 126 -4.66 -20.63 -5.88
N ASP A 127 -3.81 -20.27 -4.91
CA ASP A 127 -2.69 -21.12 -4.51
C ASP A 127 -3.22 -22.38 -3.79
N GLN A 128 -2.78 -23.56 -4.24
CA GLN A 128 -2.99 -24.80 -3.49
C GLN A 128 -1.86 -24.96 -2.48
N LEU A 129 -2.11 -24.52 -1.26
CA LEU A 129 -1.21 -24.76 -0.15
C LEU A 129 -1.39 -26.22 0.31
N GLU A 130 -0.34 -27.02 0.21
CA GLU A 130 -0.30 -28.35 0.82
C GLU A 130 -0.57 -28.21 2.32
N ARG A 131 -1.50 -29.02 2.83
CA ARG A 131 -1.93 -29.02 4.25
C ARG A 131 -0.99 -29.82 5.12
#